data_AF-C0NAN3-F1
#
_entry.id   AF-C0NAN3-F1
#
_cell.length_a   1.000
_cell.length_b   1.000
_cell.length_c   1.000
_cell.angle_alpha   90.00
_cell.angle_beta   90.00
_cell.angle_gamma   90.00
#
_symmetry.space_group_name_H-M   'P 1'
#
loop_
_entity.id
_entity.type
_entity.pdbx_description
1 polymer ?
#
loop_
_entity_poly.entity_id
_entity_poly.type
_entity_poly.pdbx_seq_one_letter_code
_entity_poly.pdbx_strand_id
1 'polypeptide(L)'
;MSQGTKAMDPVPNSNPNAKNTTPSLFSPASLLWAHQLRREHNTLVSRLDALEETLASSSAKAITTTEELKSDLETRVKEVGDVLGVTQGEVEMIKGGIEELNGWKEVFEQSQREAVGKWERKEEEWRREREKREEARQLVEGGLREILDGVRELKRVVEEMGREREQEKEKEKERDKEKEMTPQDGYSAILVPDSMPPASPPPHPDQTAAAHCEFQTSPPQLPRSPIAQPSGKFEYAGIEKAEEDEVQAPQQGPGETLESYMERCWVVLSRCPRGEEKRVISTFWGAMEDGSVKGSLGEELERRGWKWEVVRQFVDSLSEGLGEQGKGKAEGEGGERNVATSRNGAVKKKRRKAKVKKRRAIPVIWPVDEEGEGWLVVKNGLT
;
A
#
# COMPACT_ATOMS: atom_id res chain seq x y z
N MET A 1 -44.02 51.55 -4.34
CA MET A 1 -45.46 51.20 -4.33
C MET A 1 -46.07 51.95 -3.14
N SER A 2 -46.52 53.21 -3.23
CA SER A 2 -47.52 53.83 -4.11
C SER A 2 -48.95 53.35 -3.82
N GLN A 3 -49.56 53.88 -2.75
CA GLN A 3 -50.99 54.21 -2.55
C GLN A 3 -51.01 55.16 -1.31
N GLY A 4 -51.61 56.35 -1.26
CA GLY A 4 -52.66 56.94 -2.09
C GLY A 4 -53.95 57.09 -1.29
N THR A 5 -54.01 57.96 -0.26
CA THR A 5 -55.26 58.28 0.44
C THR A 5 -55.42 59.77 0.71
N LYS A 6 -55.85 60.43 -0.37
CA LYS A 6 -56.81 61.54 -0.50
C LYS A 6 -57.44 62.06 0.81
N ALA A 7 -57.13 63.31 1.14
CA ALA A 7 -57.82 64.12 2.11
C ALA A 7 -59.30 64.35 1.71
N MET A 8 -60.21 64.13 2.65
CA MET A 8 -61.60 64.59 2.59
C MET A 8 -61.73 65.76 3.56
N ASP A 9 -61.90 66.95 3.01
CA ASP A 9 -62.35 68.13 3.74
C ASP A 9 -63.86 68.05 3.98
N PRO A 10 -64.37 68.18 5.22
CA PRO A 10 -65.79 68.45 5.44
C PRO A 10 -66.02 69.97 5.62
N VAL A 11 -66.52 70.55 4.53
CA VAL A 11 -67.48 71.65 4.38
C VAL A 11 -67.96 72.34 5.69
N PRO A 12 -67.77 73.66 5.86
CA PRO A 12 -68.39 74.42 6.93
C PRO A 12 -69.82 74.81 6.52
N ASN A 13 -70.82 74.07 6.98
CA ASN A 13 -72.21 74.43 6.74
C ASN A 13 -72.69 75.41 7.83
N SER A 14 -72.47 76.70 7.58
CA SER A 14 -72.96 77.83 8.37
C SER A 14 -74.47 78.00 8.17
N ASN A 15 -75.27 77.74 9.19
CA ASN A 15 -76.68 78.13 9.21
C ASN A 15 -77.00 78.92 10.49
N PRO A 16 -76.96 80.28 10.45
CA PRO A 16 -77.26 81.12 11.60
C PRO A 16 -78.75 81.49 11.58
N ASN A 17 -79.64 80.60 12.04
CA ASN A 17 -81.05 80.98 12.18
C ASN A 17 -81.79 80.13 13.21
N ALA A 18 -81.66 80.48 14.50
CA ALA A 18 -82.62 80.06 15.51
C ALA A 18 -82.78 81.16 16.55
N LYS A 19 -83.94 81.82 16.47
CA LYS A 19 -84.40 82.94 17.27
C LYS A 19 -84.68 82.49 18.70
N ASN A 20 -84.20 83.27 19.66
CA ASN A 20 -84.82 83.58 20.96
C ASN A 20 -85.60 82.42 21.62
N THR A 21 -84.86 81.46 22.18
CA THR A 21 -85.42 80.55 23.20
C THR A 21 -85.03 81.11 24.56
N THR A 22 -86.04 81.51 25.33
CA THR A 22 -85.99 81.86 26.76
C THR A 22 -84.98 81.01 27.53
N PRO A 23 -84.27 81.57 28.54
CA PRO A 23 -83.34 80.81 29.37
C PRO A 23 -84.11 79.67 30.02
N SER A 24 -84.01 78.48 29.44
CA SER A 24 -84.52 77.25 30.01
C SER A 24 -83.86 77.15 31.38
N LEU A 25 -84.66 77.38 32.42
CA LEU A 25 -84.29 77.17 33.81
C LEU A 25 -83.78 75.74 33.90
N PHE A 26 -82.46 75.57 33.82
CA PHE A 26 -81.82 74.27 33.98
C PHE A 26 -82.28 73.74 35.33
N SER A 27 -83.07 72.67 35.31
CA SER A 27 -83.43 71.97 36.53
C SER A 27 -82.12 71.65 37.27
N PRO A 28 -82.01 71.94 38.58
CA PRO A 28 -80.80 71.64 39.36
C PRO A 28 -80.30 70.20 39.17
N ALA A 29 -81.22 69.26 38.94
CA ALA A 29 -80.90 67.88 38.58
C ALA A 29 -80.11 67.77 37.26
N SER A 30 -80.52 68.50 36.20
CA SER A 30 -79.82 68.51 34.91
C SER A 30 -78.39 69.04 35.01
N LEU A 31 -78.14 70.03 35.89
CA LEU A 31 -76.80 70.57 36.12
C LEU A 31 -75.89 69.53 36.79
N LEU A 32 -76.41 68.81 37.79
CA LEU A 32 -75.69 67.71 38.45
C LEU A 32 -75.35 66.59 37.46
N TRP A 33 -76.29 66.21 36.60
CA TRP A 33 -76.06 65.20 35.56
C TRP A 33 -74.99 65.63 34.55
N ALA A 34 -75.05 66.87 34.06
CA ALA A 34 -74.04 67.41 33.15
C ALA A 34 -72.65 67.43 33.79
N HIS A 35 -72.57 67.78 35.08
CA HIS A 35 -71.31 67.76 35.82
C HIS A 35 -70.78 66.33 36.04
N GLN A 36 -71.63 65.35 36.36
CA GLN A 36 -71.22 63.96 36.48
C GLN A 36 -70.73 63.41 35.12
N LEU A 37 -71.47 63.66 34.03
CA LEU A 37 -71.05 63.29 32.67
C LEU A 37 -69.69 63.89 32.31
N ARG A 38 -69.44 65.15 32.69
CA ARG A 38 -68.15 65.80 32.44
C ARG A 38 -67.02 65.15 33.24
N ARG A 39 -67.26 64.74 34.49
CA ARG A 39 -66.28 63.99 35.30
C ARG A 39 -65.95 62.63 34.68
N GLU A 40 -66.97 61.84 34.36
CA GLU A 40 -66.80 60.53 33.72
C GLU A 40 -66.09 60.64 32.37
N HIS A 41 -66.48 61.62 31.55
CA HIS A 41 -65.83 61.90 30.28
C HIS A 41 -64.34 62.20 30.46
N ASN A 42 -63.99 63.09 31.41
CA ASN A 42 -62.59 63.40 31.69
C ASN A 42 -61.82 62.15 32.15
N THR A 43 -62.41 61.29 32.99
CA THR A 43 -61.79 60.04 33.42
C THR A 43 -61.58 59.06 32.25
N LEU A 44 -62.56 58.94 31.34
CA LEU A 44 -62.44 58.09 30.16
C LEU A 44 -61.36 58.61 29.19
N VAL A 45 -61.29 59.92 28.96
CA VAL A 45 -60.25 60.54 28.14
C VAL A 45 -58.87 60.27 28.73
N SER A 46 -58.66 60.50 30.04
CA SER A 46 -57.36 60.20 30.66
C SER A 46 -56.98 58.71 30.59
N ARG A 47 -57.95 57.79 30.61
CA ARG A 47 -57.70 56.35 30.40
C ARG A 47 -57.34 56.02 28.95
N LEU A 48 -57.98 56.68 27.98
CA LEU A 48 -57.64 56.54 26.57
C LEU A 48 -56.22 57.07 26.30
N ASP A 49 -55.89 58.25 26.82
CA ASP A 49 -54.55 58.84 26.69
C ASP A 49 -53.47 57.91 27.28
N ALA A 50 -53.72 57.33 28.47
CA ALA A 50 -52.80 56.37 29.08
C ALA A 50 -52.67 55.08 28.25
N LEU A 51 -53.76 54.56 27.69
CA LEU A 51 -53.71 53.37 26.83
C LEU A 51 -52.97 53.66 25.52
N GLU A 52 -53.19 54.83 24.92
CA GLU A 52 -52.48 55.28 23.73
C GLU A 52 -50.98 55.40 24.01
N GLU A 53 -50.58 55.98 25.15
CA GLU A 53 -49.18 56.05 25.57
C GLU A 53 -48.59 54.64 25.79
N THR A 54 -49.30 53.73 26.44
CA THR A 54 -48.81 52.33 26.61
C THR A 54 -48.70 51.59 25.28
N LEU A 55 -49.63 51.81 24.34
CA LEU A 55 -49.59 51.20 23.02
C LEU A 55 -48.44 51.78 22.19
N ALA A 56 -48.23 53.10 22.23
CA ALA A 56 -47.12 53.76 21.58
C ALA A 56 -45.78 53.28 22.14
N SER A 57 -45.65 53.17 23.47
CA SER A 57 -44.46 52.62 24.13
C SER A 57 -44.21 51.15 23.78
N SER A 58 -45.26 50.32 23.80
CA SER A 58 -45.17 48.91 23.42
C SER A 58 -44.81 48.72 21.95
N SER A 59 -45.41 49.53 21.06
CA SER A 59 -45.11 49.52 19.63
C SER A 59 -43.67 49.96 19.37
N ALA A 60 -43.20 51.02 20.02
CA ALA A 60 -41.82 51.47 19.90
C ALA A 60 -40.84 50.39 20.36
N LYS A 61 -41.10 49.74 21.50
CA LYS A 61 -40.29 48.62 22.01
C LYS A 61 -40.30 47.42 21.07
N ALA A 62 -41.43 47.08 20.47
CA ALA A 62 -41.51 46.02 19.48
C ALA A 62 -40.62 46.35 18.26
N ILE A 63 -40.72 47.57 17.73
CA ILE A 63 -39.90 48.03 16.60
C ILE A 63 -38.41 47.94 16.94
N THR A 64 -37.97 48.44 18.09
CA THR A 64 -36.55 48.37 18.48
C THR A 64 -36.05 46.93 18.60
N THR A 65 -36.82 46.04 19.22
CA THR A 65 -36.44 44.61 19.31
C THR A 65 -36.37 43.93 17.95
N THR A 66 -37.26 44.28 17.01
CA THR A 66 -37.21 43.73 15.65
C THR A 66 -36.02 44.26 14.85
N GLU A 67 -35.62 45.53 15.04
CA GLU A 67 -34.44 46.11 14.40
C GLU A 67 -33.14 45.49 14.94
N GLU A 68 -33.05 45.26 16.26
CA GLU A 68 -31.94 44.54 16.91
C GLU A 68 -31.81 43.12 16.35
N LEU A 69 -32.90 42.34 16.31
CA LEU A 69 -32.89 40.98 15.75
C LEU A 69 -32.51 40.95 14.27
N LYS A 70 -32.96 41.94 13.50
CA LYS A 70 -32.56 42.08 12.09
C LYS A 70 -31.06 42.33 11.96
N SER A 71 -30.49 43.20 12.81
CA SER A 71 -29.04 43.45 12.80
C SER A 71 -28.21 42.23 13.22
N ASP A 72 -28.69 41.45 14.20
CA ASP A 72 -28.03 40.19 14.60
C ASP A 72 -28.07 39.17 13.46
N LEU A 73 -29.22 39.03 12.78
CA LEU A 73 -29.35 38.14 11.64
C LEU A 73 -28.43 38.55 10.47
N GLU A 74 -28.37 39.84 10.13
CA GLU A 74 -27.45 40.34 9.10
C GLU A 74 -25.98 40.05 9.45
N THR A 75 -25.62 40.20 10.72
CA THR A 75 -24.27 39.89 11.22
C THR A 75 -23.95 38.40 11.05
N ARG A 76 -24.85 37.51 11.49
CA ARG A 76 -24.65 36.06 11.36
C ARG A 76 -24.63 35.58 9.91
N VAL A 77 -25.47 36.15 9.04
CA VAL A 77 -25.46 35.83 7.60
C VAL A 77 -24.11 36.21 6.98
N LYS A 78 -23.52 37.34 7.40
CA LYS A 78 -22.19 37.74 6.97
C LYS A 78 -21.10 36.78 7.46
N GLU A 79 -21.11 36.40 8.73
CA GLU A 79 -20.15 35.44 9.30
C GLU A 79 -20.23 34.08 8.61
N VAL A 80 -21.44 33.57 8.34
CA VAL A 80 -21.64 32.32 7.58
C VAL A 80 -21.11 32.45 6.16
N GLY A 81 -21.31 33.61 5.51
CA GLY A 81 -20.76 33.91 4.19
C GLY A 81 -19.23 33.87 4.17
N ASP A 82 -18.58 34.44 5.18
CA ASP A 82 -17.11 34.46 5.31
C ASP A 82 -16.57 33.02 5.52
N VAL A 83 -17.21 32.22 6.37
CA VAL A 83 -16.84 30.79 6.58
C VAL A 83 -17.06 29.97 5.30
N LEU A 84 -18.14 30.21 4.56
CA LEU A 84 -18.40 29.54 3.29
C LEU A 84 -17.32 29.89 2.25
N GLY A 85 -16.85 31.14 2.22
CA GLY A 85 -15.75 31.56 1.35
C GLY A 85 -14.44 30.83 1.66
N VAL A 86 -14.09 30.70 2.94
CA VAL A 86 -12.88 29.97 3.37
C VAL A 86 -12.98 28.49 2.99
N THR A 87 -14.09 27.83 3.33
CA THR A 87 -14.29 26.40 3.02
C THR A 87 -14.33 26.13 1.52
N GLN A 88 -14.87 27.04 0.71
CA GLN A 88 -14.81 26.94 -0.75
C GLN A 88 -13.37 27.00 -1.27
N GLY A 89 -12.55 27.92 -0.74
CA GLY A 89 -11.12 28.00 -1.09
C GLY A 89 -10.34 26.74 -0.71
N GLU A 90 -10.61 26.16 0.46
CA GLU A 90 -10.01 24.87 0.87
C GLU A 90 -10.40 23.72 -0.06
N VAL A 91 -11.66 23.66 -0.48
CA VAL A 91 -12.14 22.65 -1.45
C VAL A 91 -11.43 22.80 -2.80
N GLU A 92 -11.21 24.02 -3.28
CA GLU A 92 -10.45 24.27 -4.51
C GLU A 92 -8.98 23.86 -4.38
N MET A 93 -8.33 24.14 -3.24
CA MET A 93 -6.96 23.68 -2.97
C MET A 93 -6.88 22.14 -2.92
N ILE A 94 -7.81 21.47 -2.24
CA ILE A 94 -7.87 20.00 -2.19
C ILE A 94 -8.09 19.42 -3.59
N LYS A 95 -8.97 20.04 -4.39
CA LYS A 95 -9.21 19.63 -5.77
C LYS A 95 -7.92 19.73 -6.60
N GLY A 96 -7.18 20.83 -6.48
CA GLY A 96 -5.87 20.98 -7.13
C GLY A 96 -4.86 19.92 -6.69
N GLY A 97 -4.79 19.60 -5.40
CA GLY A 97 -3.91 18.54 -4.89
C GLY A 97 -4.29 17.14 -5.39
N ILE A 98 -5.58 16.86 -5.59
CA ILE A 98 -6.05 15.60 -6.20
C ILE A 98 -5.62 15.52 -7.68
N GLU A 99 -5.71 16.61 -8.42
CA GLU A 99 -5.26 16.68 -9.82
C GLU A 99 -3.74 16.44 -9.91
N GLU A 100 -2.94 17.04 -9.02
CA GLU A 100 -1.50 16.80 -8.95
C GLU A 100 -1.17 15.33 -8.61
N LEU A 101 -1.83 14.74 -7.61
CA LEU A 101 -1.68 13.34 -7.23
C LEU A 101 -2.03 12.38 -8.38
N ASN A 102 -3.05 12.71 -9.17
CA ASN A 102 -3.38 11.95 -10.38
C ASN A 102 -2.27 12.02 -11.43
N GLY A 103 -1.64 13.19 -11.62
CA GLY A 103 -0.47 13.34 -12.48
C GLY A 103 0.72 12.47 -12.02
N TRP A 104 1.02 12.48 -10.72
CA TRP A 104 2.06 11.61 -10.14
C TRP A 104 1.76 10.12 -10.34
N LYS A 105 0.49 9.71 -10.21
CA LYS A 105 0.05 8.35 -10.46
C LYS A 105 0.32 7.92 -11.90
N GLU A 106 0.02 8.76 -12.88
CA GLU A 106 0.28 8.47 -14.30
C GLU A 106 1.77 8.32 -14.59
N VAL A 107 2.62 9.21 -14.04
CA VAL A 107 4.09 9.14 -14.16
C VAL A 107 4.61 7.84 -13.53
N PHE A 108 4.10 7.45 -12.37
CA PHE A 108 4.49 6.22 -11.70
C PHE A 108 4.08 4.98 -12.50
N GLU A 109 2.84 4.91 -12.99
CA GLU A 109 2.36 3.82 -13.83
C GLU A 109 3.16 3.71 -15.13
N GLN A 110 3.53 4.85 -15.75
CA GLN A 110 4.39 4.87 -16.93
C GLN A 110 5.79 4.33 -16.64
N SER A 111 6.41 4.77 -15.53
CA SER A 111 7.71 4.27 -15.08
C SER A 111 7.68 2.76 -14.81
N GLN A 112 6.61 2.25 -14.20
CA GLN A 112 6.42 0.82 -13.97
C GLN A 112 6.31 0.03 -15.29
N ARG A 113 5.54 0.53 -16.27
CA ARG A 113 5.47 -0.08 -17.60
C ARG A 113 6.83 -0.15 -18.28
N GLU A 114 7.62 0.93 -18.19
CA GLU A 114 8.96 0.97 -18.77
C GLU A 114 9.94 0.02 -18.07
N ALA A 115 9.87 -0.08 -16.74
CA ALA A 115 10.69 -1.01 -15.96
C ALA A 115 10.38 -2.47 -16.33
N VAL A 116 9.09 -2.84 -16.41
CA VAL A 116 8.66 -4.18 -16.84
C VAL A 116 9.15 -4.45 -18.27
N GLY A 117 8.95 -3.51 -19.20
CA GLY A 117 9.41 -3.69 -20.58
C GLY A 117 10.94 -3.79 -20.71
N LYS A 118 11.71 -3.13 -19.82
CA LYS A 118 13.17 -3.30 -19.75
C LYS A 118 13.55 -4.70 -19.25
N TRP A 119 12.85 -5.22 -18.24
CA TRP A 119 13.06 -6.57 -17.72
C TRP A 119 12.73 -7.66 -18.74
N GLU A 120 11.60 -7.54 -19.45
CA GLU A 120 11.22 -8.49 -20.52
C GLU A 120 12.27 -8.53 -21.63
N ARG A 121 12.75 -7.36 -22.09
CA ARG A 121 13.83 -7.29 -23.10
C ARG A 121 15.12 -7.98 -22.63
N LYS A 122 15.51 -7.74 -21.37
CA LYS A 122 16.69 -8.36 -20.78
C LYS A 122 16.52 -9.87 -20.62
N GLU A 123 15.35 -10.33 -20.18
CA GLU A 123 15.04 -11.76 -20.06
C GLU A 123 15.06 -12.46 -21.43
N GLU A 124 14.53 -11.82 -22.46
CA GLU A 124 14.58 -12.29 -23.84
C GLU A 124 16.03 -12.39 -24.36
N GLU A 125 16.89 -11.41 -24.06
CA GLU A 125 18.32 -11.47 -24.37
C GLU A 125 19.03 -12.63 -23.65
N TRP A 126 18.76 -12.82 -22.36
CA TRP A 126 19.29 -13.97 -21.61
C TRP A 126 18.81 -15.31 -22.17
N ARG A 127 17.56 -15.38 -22.65
CA ARG A 127 17.00 -16.58 -23.29
C ARG A 127 17.75 -16.91 -24.58
N ARG A 128 17.97 -15.92 -25.46
CA ARG A 128 18.75 -16.08 -26.70
C ARG A 128 20.20 -16.47 -26.43
N GLU A 129 20.84 -15.85 -25.45
CA GLU A 129 22.22 -16.18 -25.09
C GLU A 129 22.34 -17.60 -24.52
N ARG A 130 21.35 -18.05 -23.73
CA ARG A 130 21.30 -19.43 -23.23
C ARG A 130 21.12 -20.43 -24.38
N GLU A 131 20.24 -20.14 -25.33
CA GLU A 131 20.02 -20.97 -26.53
C GLU A 131 21.29 -21.09 -27.36
N LYS A 132 21.99 -19.98 -27.64
CA LYS A 132 23.29 -19.99 -28.33
C LYS A 132 24.36 -20.83 -27.62
N ARG A 133 24.42 -20.75 -26.29
CA ARG A 133 25.35 -21.59 -25.51
C ARG A 133 24.99 -23.06 -25.57
N GLU A 134 23.70 -23.38 -25.59
CA GLU A 134 23.23 -24.76 -25.73
C GLU A 134 23.54 -25.31 -27.12
N GLU A 135 23.30 -24.54 -28.18
CA GLU A 135 23.71 -24.90 -29.56
C GLU A 135 25.22 -25.12 -29.64
N ALA A 136 26.04 -24.26 -29.02
CA ALA A 136 27.48 -24.43 -28.98
C ALA A 136 27.90 -25.69 -28.22
N ARG A 137 27.23 -26.04 -27.11
CA ARG A 137 27.46 -27.31 -26.39
C ARG A 137 27.10 -28.50 -27.27
N GLN A 138 25.97 -28.46 -27.96
CA GLN A 138 25.55 -29.54 -28.86
C GLN A 138 26.53 -29.75 -30.02
N LEU A 139 27.13 -28.68 -30.57
CA LEU A 139 28.20 -28.79 -31.58
C LEU A 139 29.46 -29.45 -31.02
N VAL A 140 29.89 -29.09 -29.80
CA VAL A 140 31.05 -29.70 -29.15
C VAL A 140 30.78 -31.16 -28.80
N GLU A 141 29.61 -31.47 -28.23
CA GLU A 141 29.19 -32.85 -27.93
C GLU A 141 29.06 -33.70 -29.19
N GLY A 142 28.55 -33.12 -30.28
CA GLY A 142 28.51 -33.75 -31.61
C GLY A 142 29.91 -34.09 -32.13
N GLY A 143 30.85 -33.14 -32.07
CA GLY A 143 32.24 -33.37 -32.48
C GLY A 143 32.96 -34.41 -31.61
N LEU A 144 32.76 -34.39 -30.28
CA LEU A 144 33.31 -35.41 -29.39
C LEU A 144 32.74 -36.81 -29.69
N ARG A 145 31.45 -36.90 -30.01
CA ARG A 145 30.81 -38.16 -30.40
C ARG A 145 31.41 -38.70 -31.71
N GLU A 146 31.59 -37.83 -32.70
CA GLU A 146 32.23 -38.18 -33.98
C GLU A 146 33.68 -38.66 -33.79
N ILE A 147 34.47 -37.99 -32.94
CA ILE A 147 35.84 -38.42 -32.60
C ILE A 147 35.83 -39.80 -31.92
N LEU A 148 34.95 -40.02 -30.94
CA LEU A 148 34.85 -41.30 -30.24
C LEU A 148 34.43 -42.44 -31.18
N ASP A 149 33.52 -42.18 -32.11
CA ASP A 149 33.13 -43.15 -33.13
C ASP A 149 34.29 -43.42 -34.10
N GLY A 150 35.06 -42.40 -34.49
CA GLY A 150 36.29 -42.54 -35.28
C GLY A 150 37.38 -43.36 -34.58
N VAL A 151 37.59 -43.16 -33.27
CA VAL A 151 38.52 -43.97 -32.46
C VAL A 151 38.03 -45.42 -32.35
N ARG A 152 36.71 -45.64 -32.21
CA ARG A 152 36.13 -46.99 -32.18
C ARG A 152 36.34 -47.71 -33.52
N GLU A 153 36.22 -47.00 -34.64
CA GLU A 153 36.49 -47.55 -35.97
C GLU A 153 37.98 -47.86 -36.16
N LEU A 154 38.87 -46.92 -35.82
CA LEU A 154 40.32 -47.14 -35.88
C LEU A 154 40.75 -48.34 -35.03
N LYS A 155 40.17 -48.50 -33.83
CA LYS A 155 40.43 -49.66 -32.97
C LYS A 155 40.07 -50.98 -33.67
N ARG A 156 38.94 -51.05 -34.40
CA ARG A 156 38.56 -52.24 -35.17
C ARG A 156 39.58 -52.57 -36.25
N VAL A 157 40.04 -51.56 -36.98
CA VAL A 157 41.08 -51.72 -38.03
C VAL A 157 42.40 -52.22 -37.43
N VAL A 158 42.81 -51.69 -36.28
CA VAL A 158 44.04 -52.13 -35.58
C VAL A 158 43.91 -53.58 -35.09
N GLU A 159 42.75 -53.96 -34.52
CA GLU A 159 42.46 -55.33 -34.11
C GLU A 159 42.43 -56.30 -35.31
N GLU A 160 41.95 -55.86 -36.47
CA GLU A 160 41.97 -56.64 -37.71
C GLU A 160 43.40 -56.85 -38.23
N MET A 161 44.21 -55.80 -38.34
CA MET A 161 45.63 -55.90 -38.70
C MET A 161 46.42 -56.77 -37.71
N GLY A 162 46.09 -56.69 -36.42
CA GLY A 162 46.68 -57.53 -35.38
C GLY A 162 46.42 -59.02 -35.63
N ARG A 163 45.17 -59.38 -35.96
CA ARG A 163 44.78 -60.75 -36.32
C ARG A 163 45.44 -61.23 -37.61
N GLU A 164 45.50 -60.38 -38.64
CA GLU A 164 46.17 -60.71 -39.90
C GLU A 164 47.67 -60.99 -39.70
N ARG A 165 48.36 -60.16 -38.91
CA ARG A 165 49.78 -60.36 -38.57
C ARG A 165 50.01 -61.62 -37.74
N GLU A 166 49.09 -61.97 -36.84
CA GLU A 166 49.19 -63.20 -36.05
C GLU A 166 49.02 -64.45 -36.94
N GLN A 167 48.07 -64.43 -37.87
CA GLN A 167 47.93 -65.48 -38.88
C GLN A 167 49.15 -65.59 -39.80
N GLU A 168 49.76 -64.46 -40.18
CA GLU A 168 50.99 -64.45 -40.98
C GLU A 168 52.16 -65.08 -40.21
N LYS A 169 52.33 -64.71 -38.93
CA LYS A 169 53.34 -65.32 -38.05
C LYS A 169 53.10 -66.81 -37.81
N GLU A 170 51.85 -67.24 -37.70
CA GLU A 170 51.52 -68.66 -37.57
C GLU A 170 51.89 -69.44 -38.84
N LYS A 171 51.57 -68.89 -40.01
CA LYS A 171 51.99 -69.44 -41.32
C LYS A 171 53.51 -69.42 -41.51
N GLU A 172 54.22 -68.44 -40.94
CA GLU A 172 55.68 -68.39 -40.98
C GLU A 172 56.30 -69.46 -40.06
N LYS A 173 55.81 -69.59 -38.82
CA LYS A 173 56.25 -70.65 -37.89
C LYS A 173 55.97 -72.04 -38.42
N GLU A 174 54.88 -72.24 -39.15
CA GLU A 174 54.58 -73.51 -39.81
C GLU A 174 55.62 -73.82 -40.91
N ARG A 175 56.02 -72.80 -41.70
CA ARG A 175 57.09 -72.93 -42.70
C ARG A 175 58.48 -73.15 -42.09
N ASP A 176 58.76 -72.52 -40.95
CA ASP A 176 60.05 -72.67 -40.28
C ASP A 176 60.16 -74.04 -39.59
N LYS A 177 59.09 -74.53 -38.97
CA LYS A 177 59.02 -75.91 -38.44
C LYS A 177 59.22 -76.97 -39.53
N GLU A 178 58.75 -76.69 -40.75
CA GLU A 178 58.99 -77.58 -41.89
C GLU A 178 60.47 -77.56 -42.34
N LYS A 179 61.19 -76.45 -42.15
CA LYS A 179 62.63 -76.33 -42.47
C LYS A 179 63.57 -76.81 -41.38
N GLU A 180 63.17 -76.77 -40.11
CA GLU A 180 64.02 -77.15 -38.97
C GLU A 180 64.13 -78.68 -38.76
N MET A 181 63.48 -79.49 -39.60
CA MET A 181 63.53 -80.95 -39.54
C MET A 181 64.76 -81.58 -40.23
N THR A 182 65.84 -80.82 -40.42
CA THR A 182 67.16 -81.35 -40.82
C THR A 182 68.16 -81.23 -39.67
N PRO A 183 68.68 -82.35 -39.14
CA PRO A 183 69.56 -82.35 -37.97
C PRO A 183 70.97 -81.90 -38.38
N GLN A 184 71.42 -80.76 -37.87
CA GLN A 184 72.83 -80.40 -37.93
C GLN A 184 73.34 -80.00 -36.54
N ASP A 185 74.06 -80.95 -35.95
CA ASP A 185 74.93 -80.80 -34.79
C ASP A 185 75.97 -79.70 -35.03
N GLY A 186 76.12 -78.79 -34.08
CA GLY A 186 77.05 -77.67 -34.22
C GLY A 186 77.11 -76.77 -33.01
N TYR A 187 77.61 -77.31 -31.91
CA TYR A 187 78.01 -76.62 -30.68
C TYR A 187 78.74 -75.28 -30.96
N SER A 188 78.25 -74.18 -30.39
CA SER A 188 79.15 -73.10 -29.95
C SER A 188 78.52 -72.26 -28.85
N ALA A 189 79.04 -72.47 -27.65
CA ALA A 189 78.76 -71.68 -26.46
C ALA A 189 79.39 -70.29 -26.59
N ILE A 190 78.57 -69.24 -26.56
CA ILE A 190 79.05 -67.88 -26.31
C ILE A 190 78.31 -67.32 -25.10
N LEU A 191 79.14 -67.13 -24.07
CA LEU A 191 78.93 -66.62 -22.73
C LEU A 191 78.46 -65.15 -22.73
N VAL A 192 77.40 -64.87 -21.94
CA VAL A 192 77.26 -63.84 -20.85
C VAL A 192 77.80 -62.41 -21.15
N PRO A 193 77.07 -61.28 -20.92
CA PRO A 193 76.53 -60.86 -19.60
C PRO A 193 75.13 -60.23 -19.61
N ASP A 194 74.29 -60.45 -18.60
CA ASP A 194 74.31 -59.78 -17.29
C ASP A 194 74.07 -58.26 -17.36
N SER A 195 73.13 -57.79 -16.52
CA SER A 195 72.96 -56.41 -16.04
C SER A 195 72.38 -55.34 -16.96
N MET A 196 71.09 -55.00 -16.76
CA MET A 196 70.63 -53.70 -16.21
C MET A 196 69.09 -53.61 -16.23
N PRO A 197 68.42 -53.39 -15.09
CA PRO A 197 67.01 -53.00 -15.09
C PRO A 197 66.91 -51.52 -15.50
N PRO A 198 66.08 -51.13 -16.48
CA PRO A 198 65.78 -49.71 -16.67
C PRO A 198 64.88 -49.24 -15.52
N ALA A 199 65.54 -48.52 -14.61
CA ALA A 199 65.05 -47.51 -13.68
C ALA A 199 63.53 -47.39 -13.48
N SER A 200 63.13 -47.58 -12.22
CA SER A 200 61.89 -47.05 -11.65
C SER A 200 61.73 -45.57 -12.02
N PRO A 201 60.55 -45.13 -12.51
CA PRO A 201 60.30 -43.71 -12.64
C PRO A 201 60.42 -43.04 -11.25
N PRO A 202 60.99 -41.83 -11.18
CA PRO A 202 61.14 -41.12 -9.92
C PRO A 202 59.76 -40.88 -9.29
N PRO A 203 59.65 -40.93 -7.94
CA PRO A 203 58.44 -40.49 -7.27
C PRO A 203 58.34 -38.99 -7.50
N HIS A 204 57.51 -38.59 -8.47
CA HIS A 204 57.17 -37.19 -8.63
C HIS A 204 56.44 -36.78 -7.35
N PRO A 205 56.88 -35.71 -6.65
CA PRO A 205 56.21 -35.23 -5.46
C PRO A 205 54.83 -34.75 -5.88
N ASP A 206 53.81 -35.55 -5.57
CA ASP A 206 52.45 -35.02 -5.48
C ASP A 206 52.52 -33.90 -4.46
N GLN A 207 52.42 -32.71 -5.03
CA GLN A 207 52.46 -31.44 -4.36
C GLN A 207 51.38 -31.43 -3.31
N THR A 208 51.82 -31.64 -2.07
CA THR A 208 51.26 -31.01 -0.89
C THR A 208 51.37 -29.49 -1.08
N ALA A 209 50.48 -28.92 -1.89
CA ALA A 209 50.16 -27.52 -1.88
C ALA A 209 48.68 -27.42 -1.50
N ALA A 210 48.43 -27.63 -0.21
CA ALA A 210 47.36 -26.94 0.49
C ALA A 210 47.64 -25.44 0.38
N ALA A 211 47.39 -24.87 -0.80
CA ALA A 211 47.35 -23.43 -0.97
C ALA A 211 46.05 -22.96 -0.33
N HIS A 212 46.19 -22.59 0.95
CA HIS A 212 45.49 -21.44 1.51
C HIS A 212 45.42 -20.33 0.45
N CYS A 213 44.32 -20.28 -0.31
CA CYS A 213 43.91 -19.07 -0.98
C CYS A 213 42.96 -18.33 -0.04
N GLU A 214 43.55 -17.75 1.01
CA GLU A 214 43.03 -16.53 1.61
C GLU A 214 43.07 -15.43 0.56
N PHE A 215 42.10 -15.41 -0.35
CA PHE A 215 41.82 -14.21 -1.14
C PHE A 215 41.01 -13.26 -0.26
N GLN A 216 41.74 -12.57 0.63
CA GLN A 216 41.39 -11.21 1.04
C GLN A 216 41.43 -10.34 -0.23
N THR A 217 40.34 -10.31 -0.99
CA THR A 217 40.16 -9.33 -2.06
C THR A 217 39.04 -8.39 -1.65
N SER A 218 39.47 -7.40 -0.88
CA SER A 218 38.82 -6.11 -0.75
C SER A 218 38.34 -5.65 -2.13
N PRO A 219 37.09 -5.21 -2.27
CA PRO A 219 36.60 -4.66 -3.53
C PRO A 219 37.49 -3.49 -3.96
N PRO A 220 37.90 -3.40 -5.24
CA PRO A 220 38.69 -2.29 -5.73
C PRO A 220 37.90 -1.00 -5.52
N GLN A 221 38.44 -0.10 -4.69
CA GLN A 221 37.99 1.27 -4.59
C GLN A 221 38.15 1.91 -5.97
N LEU A 222 37.04 2.06 -6.68
CA LEU A 222 36.98 2.84 -7.91
C LEU A 222 37.43 4.28 -7.61
N PRO A 223 38.42 4.82 -8.33
CA PRO A 223 38.82 6.22 -8.20
C PRO A 223 37.65 7.09 -8.68
N ARG A 224 36.94 7.72 -7.74
CA ARG A 224 35.98 8.79 -8.03
C ARG A 224 36.74 9.95 -8.68
N SER A 225 36.68 10.00 -10.00
CA SER A 225 37.12 11.15 -10.78
C SER A 225 36.28 12.39 -10.40
N PRO A 226 36.90 13.58 -10.27
CA PRO A 226 36.20 14.81 -9.96
C PRO A 226 35.54 15.33 -11.24
N ILE A 227 34.25 15.03 -11.45
CA ILE A 227 33.50 15.61 -12.57
C ILE A 227 32.87 16.93 -12.11
N ALA A 228 33.50 17.97 -12.64
CA ALA A 228 33.12 19.37 -12.75
C ALA A 228 31.69 19.76 -12.33
N GLN A 229 31.64 20.67 -11.35
CA GLN A 229 30.49 21.50 -11.00
C GLN A 229 30.11 22.45 -12.15
N PRO A 230 28.81 22.64 -12.45
CA PRO A 230 28.34 23.91 -12.95
C PRO A 230 28.28 24.90 -11.78
N SER A 231 29.09 25.95 -11.89
CA SER A 231 29.13 27.11 -11.00
C SER A 231 27.75 27.79 -10.97
N GLY A 232 27.02 27.59 -9.88
CA GLY A 232 25.76 28.29 -9.57
C GLY A 232 25.79 28.68 -8.11
N LYS A 233 26.32 29.88 -7.84
CA LYS A 233 26.35 30.51 -6.51
C LYS A 233 24.93 30.57 -5.92
N PHE A 234 24.67 29.75 -4.91
CA PHE A 234 23.70 30.05 -3.86
C PHE A 234 24.38 29.76 -2.53
N GLU A 235 24.70 30.84 -1.80
CA GLU A 235 25.14 30.79 -0.42
C GLU A 235 24.01 30.22 0.44
N TYR A 236 24.06 28.92 0.73
CA TYR A 236 23.43 28.35 1.91
C TYR A 236 24.54 28.01 2.90
N ALA A 237 24.83 28.99 3.76
CA ALA A 237 25.65 28.81 4.93
C ALA A 237 25.00 27.78 5.87
N GLY A 238 25.76 26.77 6.28
CA GLY A 238 25.64 26.18 7.62
C GLY A 238 24.44 25.28 7.92
N ILE A 239 24.19 24.25 7.11
CA ILE A 239 23.53 23.03 7.62
C ILE A 239 24.62 21.96 7.67
N GLU A 240 25.34 21.95 8.79
CA GLU A 240 26.19 20.83 9.17
C GLU A 240 25.39 19.54 9.06
N LYS A 241 26.07 18.46 8.63
CA LYS A 241 25.60 17.09 8.74
C LYS A 241 24.99 16.86 10.12
N ALA A 242 23.68 16.98 10.26
CA ALA A 242 22.97 16.23 11.27
C ALA A 242 23.25 14.78 10.90
N GLU A 243 24.02 14.08 11.73
CA GLU A 243 24.05 12.63 11.76
C GLU A 243 22.62 12.15 11.50
N GLU A 244 22.45 11.27 10.51
CA GLU A 244 21.17 10.62 10.28
C GLU A 244 20.73 10.11 11.65
N ASP A 245 19.71 10.76 12.22
CA ASP A 245 19.18 10.45 13.53
C ASP A 245 18.62 9.04 13.37
N GLU A 246 19.49 8.06 13.61
CA GLU A 246 19.27 6.65 13.36
C GLU A 246 18.14 6.32 14.30
N VAL A 247 16.92 6.29 13.75
CA VAL A 247 15.71 5.99 14.50
C VAL A 247 15.97 4.67 15.20
N GLN A 248 16.35 4.76 16.47
CA GLN A 248 16.70 3.61 17.29
C GLN A 248 15.41 2.85 17.49
N ALA A 249 15.16 1.91 16.58
CA ALA A 249 14.00 1.06 16.67
C ALA A 249 14.14 0.28 17.98
N PRO A 250 13.08 0.24 18.80
CA PRO A 250 13.09 -0.60 19.98
C PRO A 250 13.44 -2.03 19.55
N GLN A 251 14.41 -2.64 20.22
CA GLN A 251 14.69 -4.06 20.07
C GLN A 251 13.72 -4.86 20.94
N GLN A 252 13.30 -6.02 20.45
CA GLN A 252 12.46 -6.93 21.22
C GLN A 252 13.28 -7.44 22.41
N GLY A 253 12.78 -7.20 23.62
CA GLY A 253 13.46 -7.64 24.83
C GLY A 253 13.36 -9.17 24.99
N PRO A 254 14.35 -9.83 25.61
CA PRO A 254 14.28 -11.27 25.85
C PRO A 254 13.06 -11.59 26.72
N GLY A 255 12.12 -12.37 26.18
CA GLY A 255 10.86 -12.75 26.84
C GLY A 255 9.73 -11.72 26.70
N GLU A 256 9.92 -10.64 25.95
CA GLU A 256 8.85 -9.70 25.64
C GLU A 256 7.86 -10.33 24.66
N THR A 257 6.56 -10.25 24.99
CA THR A 257 5.51 -10.71 24.08
C THR A 257 5.47 -9.84 22.83
N LEU A 258 5.13 -10.44 21.68
CA LEU A 258 5.04 -9.73 20.40
C LEU A 258 4.07 -8.53 20.48
N GLU A 259 2.98 -8.68 21.24
CA GLU A 259 1.99 -7.62 21.47
C GLU A 259 2.60 -6.41 22.18
N SER A 260 3.35 -6.64 23.28
CA SER A 260 4.02 -5.57 24.02
C SER A 260 5.09 -4.88 23.17
N TYR A 261 5.83 -5.66 22.37
CA TYR A 261 6.80 -5.13 21.42
C TYR A 261 6.13 -4.24 20.36
N MET A 262 5.01 -4.69 19.81
CA MET A 262 4.23 -3.96 18.80
C MET A 262 3.67 -2.64 19.31
N GLU A 263 3.20 -2.59 20.56
CA GLU A 263 2.75 -1.33 21.18
C GLU A 263 3.88 -0.31 21.26
N ARG A 264 5.11 -0.73 21.62
CA ARG A 264 6.27 0.17 21.64
C ARG A 264 6.61 0.68 20.24
N CYS A 265 6.59 -0.19 19.24
CA CYS A 265 6.84 0.20 17.85
C CYS A 265 5.77 1.15 17.31
N TRP A 266 4.50 0.97 17.70
CA TRP A 266 3.43 1.89 17.34
C TRP A 266 3.66 3.30 17.87
N VAL A 267 4.15 3.44 19.11
CA VAL A 267 4.50 4.76 19.68
C VAL A 267 5.59 5.43 18.85
N VAL A 268 6.61 4.69 18.39
CA VAL A 268 7.66 5.23 17.52
C VAL A 268 7.09 5.64 16.17
N LEU A 269 6.28 4.80 15.53
CA LEU A 269 5.65 5.09 14.25
C LEU A 269 4.74 6.30 14.26
N SER A 270 4.00 6.50 15.36
CA SER A 270 3.12 7.67 15.51
C SER A 270 3.87 9.01 15.48
N ARG A 271 5.19 8.98 15.72
CA ARG A 271 6.09 10.14 15.68
C ARG A 271 6.85 10.25 14.36
N CYS A 272 6.91 9.19 13.56
CA CYS A 272 7.64 9.20 12.29
C CYS A 272 6.81 9.88 11.19
N PRO A 273 7.43 10.70 10.33
CA PRO A 273 6.79 11.24 9.14
C PRO A 273 6.27 10.11 8.24
N ARG A 274 5.12 10.30 7.58
CA ARG A 274 4.49 9.27 6.71
C ARG A 274 5.40 8.69 5.60
N GLY A 275 6.47 9.40 5.22
CA GLY A 275 7.44 8.92 4.23
C GLY A 275 8.47 7.90 4.74
N GLU A 276 8.62 7.75 6.05
CA GLU A 276 9.65 6.90 6.67
C GLU A 276 9.14 5.54 7.13
N GLU A 277 7.86 5.26 6.92
CA GLU A 277 7.18 4.03 7.35
C GLU A 277 7.94 2.77 6.91
N LYS A 278 8.42 2.70 5.67
CA LYS A 278 9.20 1.56 5.16
C LYS A 278 10.51 1.34 5.94
N ARG A 279 11.18 2.42 6.34
CA ARG A 279 12.42 2.34 7.12
C ARG A 279 12.13 1.77 8.50
N VAL A 280 11.10 2.27 9.16
CA VAL A 280 10.68 1.82 10.49
C VAL A 280 10.19 0.36 10.47
N ILE A 281 9.47 -0.06 9.43
CA ILE A 281 9.07 -1.46 9.26
C ILE A 281 10.29 -2.36 9.03
N SER A 282 11.27 -1.91 8.25
CA SER A 282 12.48 -2.68 7.99
C SER A 282 13.32 -2.87 9.25
N THR A 283 13.44 -1.83 10.08
CA THR A 283 14.16 -1.94 11.37
C THR A 283 13.39 -2.80 12.36
N PHE A 284 12.06 -2.62 12.45
CA PHE A 284 11.16 -3.48 13.21
C PHE A 284 11.31 -4.96 12.84
N TRP A 285 11.15 -5.28 11.55
CA TRP A 285 11.28 -6.65 11.04
C TRP A 285 12.68 -7.22 11.29
N GLY A 286 13.71 -6.38 11.15
CA GLY A 286 15.09 -6.72 11.48
C GLY A 286 15.26 -7.13 12.95
N ALA A 287 14.60 -6.43 13.87
CA ALA A 287 14.71 -6.56 15.31
C ALA A 287 13.84 -7.66 15.95
N MET A 288 12.97 -8.34 15.19
CA MET A 288 12.17 -9.47 15.70
C MET A 288 13.04 -10.69 16.01
N GLU A 289 12.86 -11.28 17.20
CA GLU A 289 13.62 -12.45 17.67
C GLU A 289 13.08 -13.77 17.09
N ASP A 290 11.76 -13.90 16.95
CA ASP A 290 11.13 -15.12 16.45
C ASP A 290 11.29 -15.25 14.92
N GLY A 291 12.19 -16.13 14.49
CA GLY A 291 12.47 -16.40 13.08
C GLY A 291 11.27 -16.91 12.27
N SER A 292 10.32 -17.61 12.91
CA SER A 292 9.14 -18.16 12.21
C SER A 292 8.11 -17.08 11.89
N VAL A 293 7.88 -16.19 12.86
CA VAL A 293 7.01 -15.01 12.71
C VAL A 293 7.66 -14.01 11.76
N LYS A 294 8.97 -13.77 11.89
CA LYS A 294 9.74 -12.91 11.00
C LYS A 294 9.69 -13.37 9.55
N GLY A 295 9.83 -14.67 9.30
CA GLY A 295 9.70 -15.25 7.95
C GLY A 295 8.31 -15.04 7.36
N SER A 296 7.27 -15.39 8.12
CA SER A 296 5.87 -15.26 7.70
C SER A 296 5.46 -13.80 7.45
N LEU A 297 5.90 -12.88 8.32
CA LEU A 297 5.68 -11.45 8.14
C LEU A 297 6.45 -10.91 6.92
N GLY A 298 7.67 -11.37 6.69
CA GLY A 298 8.47 -10.98 5.52
C GLY A 298 7.79 -11.36 4.21
N GLU A 299 7.23 -12.57 4.12
CA GLU A 299 6.42 -12.98 2.96
C GLU A 299 5.16 -12.12 2.77
N GLU A 300 4.48 -11.76 3.87
CA GLU A 300 3.27 -10.93 3.79
C GLU A 300 3.59 -9.49 3.38
N LEU A 301 4.69 -8.92 3.89
CA LEU A 301 5.20 -7.60 3.51
C LEU A 301 5.64 -7.55 2.04
N GLU A 302 6.28 -8.59 1.53
CA GLU A 302 6.67 -8.66 0.12
C GLU A 302 5.43 -8.81 -0.79
N ARG A 303 4.40 -9.51 -0.31
CA ARG A 303 3.16 -9.74 -1.07
C ARG A 303 2.23 -8.53 -1.10
N ARG A 304 2.04 -7.84 0.03
CA ARG A 304 1.07 -6.73 0.19
C ARG A 304 1.72 -5.35 0.19
N GLY A 305 3.05 -5.30 0.24
CA GLY A 305 3.83 -4.07 0.35
C GLY A 305 4.24 -3.77 1.79
N TRP A 306 5.29 -2.96 1.90
CA TRP A 306 5.92 -2.55 3.15
C TRP A 306 5.13 -1.42 3.83
N LYS A 307 3.95 -1.76 4.36
CA LYS A 307 3.04 -0.85 5.08
C LYS A 307 2.73 -1.39 6.47
N TRP A 308 2.59 -0.51 7.45
CA TRP A 308 2.37 -0.87 8.84
C TRP A 308 1.01 -1.53 9.05
N GLU A 309 0.01 -1.11 8.27
CA GLU A 309 -1.31 -1.75 8.24
C GLU A 309 -1.22 -3.26 7.94
N VAL A 310 -0.25 -3.68 7.10
CA VAL A 310 0.01 -5.11 6.82
C VAL A 310 0.58 -5.82 8.05
N VAL A 311 1.51 -5.16 8.75
CA VAL A 311 2.09 -5.69 10.00
C VAL A 311 1.01 -5.85 11.08
N ARG A 312 0.12 -4.86 11.22
CA ARG A 312 -0.99 -4.88 12.17
C ARG A 312 -1.96 -6.02 11.88
N GLN A 313 -2.45 -6.13 10.65
CA GLN A 313 -3.34 -7.21 10.23
C GLN A 313 -2.71 -8.60 10.41
N PHE A 314 -1.40 -8.71 10.18
CA PHE A 314 -0.67 -9.95 10.39
C PHE A 314 -0.64 -10.34 11.88
N VAL A 315 -0.37 -9.39 12.78
CA VAL A 315 -0.38 -9.64 14.23
C VAL A 315 -1.79 -9.92 14.76
N ASP A 316 -2.80 -9.20 14.28
CA ASP A 316 -4.20 -9.50 14.62
C ASP A 316 -4.60 -10.92 14.15
N SER A 317 -4.10 -11.37 13.00
CA SER A 317 -4.33 -12.73 12.51
C SER A 317 -3.62 -13.80 13.35
N LEU A 318 -2.46 -13.47 13.94
CA LEU A 318 -1.74 -14.37 14.84
C LEU A 318 -2.46 -14.54 16.18
N SER A 319 -3.00 -13.44 16.75
CA SER A 319 -3.75 -13.48 17.99
C SER A 319 -5.08 -14.23 17.84
N GLU A 320 -5.76 -14.08 16.69
CA GLU A 320 -6.96 -14.86 16.36
C GLU A 320 -6.64 -16.34 16.11
N GLY A 321 -5.56 -16.64 15.38
CA GLY A 321 -5.20 -17.99 14.94
C GLY A 321 -4.77 -18.93 16.07
N LEU A 322 -4.15 -18.39 17.13
CA LEU A 322 -3.76 -19.17 18.31
C LEU A 322 -4.96 -19.63 19.16
N GLY A 323 -6.13 -19.00 19.02
CA GLY A 323 -7.33 -19.29 19.80
C GLY A 323 -8.21 -20.44 19.30
N GLU A 324 -8.19 -20.76 18.00
CA GLU A 324 -9.19 -21.67 17.40
C GLU A 324 -8.66 -23.01 16.87
N GLN A 325 -7.34 -23.23 16.78
CA GLN A 325 -6.80 -24.45 16.13
C GLN A 325 -6.66 -25.69 17.03
N GLY A 326 -7.16 -25.65 18.28
CA GLY A 326 -6.89 -26.67 19.31
C GLY A 326 -7.99 -27.69 19.62
N LYS A 327 -9.15 -27.71 18.93
CA LYS A 327 -10.32 -28.49 19.44
C LYS A 327 -11.07 -29.41 18.46
N GLY A 328 -10.48 -29.79 17.32
CA GLY A 328 -11.25 -30.56 16.33
C GLY A 328 -10.48 -31.46 15.38
N LYS A 329 -9.71 -32.44 15.89
CA LYS A 329 -9.66 -33.82 15.36
C LYS A 329 -8.57 -34.63 16.06
N ALA A 330 -8.99 -35.28 17.14
CA ALA A 330 -8.38 -36.55 17.52
C ALA A 330 -8.95 -37.68 16.64
N GLU A 331 -8.15 -38.74 16.50
CA GLU A 331 -8.46 -40.07 15.95
C GLU A 331 -8.19 -40.32 14.45
N GLY A 332 -7.24 -41.25 14.23
CA GLY A 332 -6.83 -41.82 12.94
C GLY A 332 -5.34 -41.62 12.67
N GLU A 333 -4.43 -42.04 13.55
CA GLU A 333 -3.80 -43.37 13.57
C GLU A 333 -3.22 -43.84 12.21
N GLY A 334 -1.88 -43.95 12.18
CA GLY A 334 -1.18 -45.04 11.49
C GLY A 334 -0.79 -44.81 10.03
N GLY A 335 0.49 -44.50 9.78
CA GLY A 335 1.04 -44.61 8.43
C GLY A 335 2.44 -44.04 8.24
N GLU A 336 3.44 -44.60 8.90
CA GLU A 336 4.83 -44.52 8.44
C GLU A 336 4.95 -45.12 7.03
N ARG A 337 5.49 -44.35 6.08
CA ARG A 337 6.62 -44.77 5.23
C ARG A 337 6.95 -43.71 4.17
N ASN A 338 8.23 -43.38 4.15
CA ASN A 338 8.98 -42.74 3.07
C ASN A 338 8.59 -43.29 1.69
N VAL A 339 8.59 -42.43 0.66
CA VAL A 339 9.12 -42.69 -0.70
C VAL A 339 8.75 -41.55 -1.66
N ALA A 340 9.80 -41.01 -2.28
CA ALA A 340 9.93 -40.47 -3.64
C ALA A 340 8.86 -39.55 -4.26
N THR A 341 9.33 -38.36 -4.64
CA THR A 341 9.44 -37.92 -6.05
C THR A 341 8.28 -38.31 -6.99
N SER A 342 7.35 -37.40 -7.28
CA SER A 342 6.96 -37.08 -8.68
C SER A 342 5.85 -36.04 -8.79
N ARG A 343 5.99 -35.22 -9.84
CA ARG A 343 4.92 -34.77 -10.75
C ARG A 343 3.94 -33.67 -10.30
N ASN A 344 4.24 -32.47 -10.80
CA ASN A 344 3.39 -31.64 -11.66
C ASN A 344 1.97 -32.19 -11.89
N GLY A 345 1.02 -31.70 -11.08
CA GLY A 345 -0.41 -31.91 -11.25
C GLY A 345 -1.12 -30.57 -11.43
N ALA A 346 -1.56 -30.28 -12.66
CA ALA A 346 -2.40 -29.15 -13.01
C ALA A 346 -3.73 -29.19 -12.23
N VAL A 347 -3.89 -28.29 -11.26
CA VAL A 347 -5.13 -28.16 -10.47
C VAL A 347 -6.15 -27.36 -11.27
N LYS A 348 -7.14 -28.06 -11.84
CA LYS A 348 -8.35 -27.45 -12.40
C LYS A 348 -9.09 -26.68 -11.30
N LYS A 349 -9.13 -25.35 -11.41
CA LYS A 349 -9.95 -24.42 -10.60
C LYS A 349 -11.43 -24.82 -10.66
N LYS A 350 -11.90 -25.56 -9.66
CA LYS A 350 -13.33 -25.81 -9.43
C LYS A 350 -13.92 -24.56 -8.76
N ARG A 351 -14.54 -23.68 -9.56
CA ARG A 351 -15.30 -22.50 -9.10
C ARG A 351 -16.38 -22.94 -8.11
N ARG A 352 -16.11 -22.81 -6.81
CA ARG A 352 -17.15 -22.88 -5.77
C ARG A 352 -17.92 -21.56 -5.82
N LYS A 353 -19.18 -21.63 -6.24
CA LYS A 353 -20.15 -20.54 -6.17
C LYS A 353 -20.37 -20.21 -4.69
N ALA A 354 -19.79 -19.10 -4.22
CA ALA A 354 -20.07 -18.57 -2.89
C ALA A 354 -21.53 -18.09 -2.86
N LYS A 355 -22.34 -18.69 -1.97
CA LYS A 355 -23.70 -18.25 -1.70
C LYS A 355 -23.63 -16.87 -1.04
N VAL A 356 -24.03 -15.82 -1.76
CA VAL A 356 -24.15 -14.47 -1.22
C VAL A 356 -25.22 -14.48 -0.13
N LYS A 357 -24.80 -14.36 1.14
CA LYS A 357 -25.68 -14.20 2.30
C LYS A 357 -26.40 -12.84 2.15
N LYS A 358 -27.70 -12.88 1.82
CA LYS A 358 -28.59 -11.71 1.78
C LYS A 358 -28.62 -11.10 3.19
N ARG A 359 -27.86 -10.03 3.42
CA ARG A 359 -27.90 -9.26 4.67
C ARG A 359 -29.30 -8.64 4.80
N ARG A 360 -29.93 -8.82 5.96
CA ARG A 360 -31.21 -8.19 6.28
C ARG A 360 -30.95 -6.68 6.43
N ALA A 361 -31.78 -5.86 5.80
CA ALA A 361 -31.77 -4.41 6.02
C ALA A 361 -32.24 -4.15 7.47
N ILE A 362 -31.38 -3.54 8.28
CA ILE A 362 -31.75 -3.03 9.59
C ILE A 362 -32.18 -1.58 9.36
N PRO A 363 -33.44 -1.20 9.61
CA PRO A 363 -33.84 0.20 9.52
C PRO A 363 -33.10 0.98 10.60
N VAL A 364 -32.33 1.98 10.18
CA VAL A 364 -31.71 2.95 11.08
C VAL A 364 -32.82 3.92 11.51
N ILE A 365 -33.24 3.83 12.76
CA ILE A 365 -34.17 4.78 13.38
C ILE A 365 -33.30 5.85 14.03
N TRP A 366 -33.32 7.08 13.50
CA TRP A 366 -32.75 8.24 14.17
C TRP A 366 -33.78 8.84 15.12
N PRO A 367 -33.39 9.28 16.33
CA PRO A 367 -34.26 10.06 17.19
C PRO A 367 -34.61 11.35 16.47
N VAL A 368 -35.89 11.52 16.16
CA VAL A 368 -36.45 12.79 15.70
C VAL A 368 -36.77 13.58 16.96
N ASP A 369 -36.21 14.78 17.05
CA ASP A 369 -36.49 15.71 18.15
C ASP A 369 -38.01 15.86 18.34
N GLU A 370 -38.44 15.72 19.59
CA GLU A 370 -39.83 15.78 20.03
C GLU A 370 -40.40 17.18 19.80
N GLU A 371 -40.91 17.48 18.60
CA GLU A 371 -41.84 18.61 18.37
C GLU A 371 -42.47 18.51 16.97
N GLY A 372 -43.47 17.63 16.79
CA GLY A 372 -44.31 17.62 15.59
C GLY A 372 -44.98 16.27 15.28
N GLU A 373 -46.29 16.22 15.43
CA GLU A 373 -47.15 15.08 15.08
C GLU A 373 -47.02 14.69 13.60
N GLY A 374 -46.36 13.57 13.29
CA GLY A 374 -46.37 13.02 11.93
C GLY A 374 -45.41 11.85 11.71
N TRP A 375 -45.91 10.61 11.77
CA TRP A 375 -45.14 9.42 11.37
C TRP A 375 -45.12 9.26 9.85
N LEU A 376 -44.05 9.68 9.19
CA LEU A 376 -43.76 9.36 7.78
C LEU A 376 -42.91 8.09 7.69
N VAL A 377 -43.55 6.95 7.43
CA VAL A 377 -42.85 5.69 7.11
C VAL A 377 -42.51 5.68 5.62
N VAL A 378 -41.28 6.07 5.26
CA VAL A 378 -40.75 5.91 3.91
C VAL A 378 -40.31 4.45 3.73
N LYS A 379 -41.14 3.66 3.05
CA LYS A 379 -40.70 2.37 2.48
C LYS A 379 -39.86 2.66 1.23
N ASN A 380 -38.54 2.50 1.33
CA ASN A 380 -37.68 2.46 0.15
C ASN A 380 -38.04 1.22 -0.68
N GLY A 381 -38.82 1.43 -1.72
CA GLY A 381 -39.11 0.44 -2.76
C GLY A 381 -37.85 0.16 -3.58
N LEU A 382 -37.44 -1.11 -3.58
CA LEU A 382 -36.74 -1.68 -4.72
C LEU A 382 -37.74 -1.77 -5.88
N THR A 383 -37.38 -1.18 -7.01
CA THR A 383 -37.69 -1.69 -8.36
C THR A 383 -36.41 -2.12 -9.02
#